data_AF-A0A534ZCZ7-F1
#
_entry.id   AF-A0A534ZCZ7-F1
#
_cell.length_a   1.000
_cell.length_b   1.000
_cell.length_c   1.000
_cell.angle_alpha   90.00
_cell.angle_beta   90.00
_cell.angle_gamma   90.00
#
_symmetry.space_group_name_H-M   'P 1'
#
loop_
_entity.id
_entity.type
_entity.pdbx_description
1 polymer ?
#
loop_
_entity_poly.entity_id
_entity_poly.type
_entity_poly.pdbx_seq_one_letter_code
_entity_poly.pdbx_strand_id
1 'polypeptide(L)'
;MSTWSSSIHSWRRPTPILECKRPRWRCSYSSSRRPKQTSRRTRRPRRPPDAQVAQEAQQYAAAAAKAGGGSGVFAWPIPACGFACITQGFGCSTFYLEVYDASCPWPHKIHTGIDIAAGYGTPIVAADTGVAYLYPGSVGYGNLLVIIHGNGYSTYYGHTAGYAPGLTTGQVVPRGTTVAFEGS
;
A
#
# COMPACT_ATOMS: atom_id res chain seq x y z
N MET A 1 -16.11 32.45 -28.49
CA MET A 1 -15.34 33.70 -28.44
C MET A 1 -15.58 34.34 -27.07
N SER A 2 -14.50 34.53 -26.30
CA SER A 2 -14.29 35.61 -25.30
C SER A 2 -15.25 35.69 -24.09
N THR A 3 -14.86 35.94 -22.83
CA THR A 3 -13.57 36.26 -22.20
C THR A 3 -13.78 36.22 -20.68
N TRP A 4 -12.68 36.04 -19.96
CA TRP A 4 -12.54 36.12 -18.50
C TRP A 4 -12.90 37.49 -17.91
N SER A 5 -13.29 37.52 -16.64
CA SER A 5 -13.35 38.73 -15.81
C SER A 5 -12.36 38.62 -14.64
N SER A 6 -11.53 39.64 -14.50
CA SER A 6 -10.44 39.77 -13.53
C SER A 6 -10.88 40.61 -12.33
N SER A 7 -10.51 40.23 -11.11
CA SER A 7 -10.50 41.14 -9.96
C SER A 7 -9.07 41.48 -9.55
N ILE A 8 -8.80 42.79 -9.58
CA ILE A 8 -7.56 43.45 -9.22
C ILE A 8 -7.52 43.66 -7.70
N HIS A 9 -6.47 43.18 -7.03
CA HIS A 9 -6.09 43.62 -5.69
C HIS A 9 -4.99 44.68 -5.79
N SER A 10 -5.35 45.90 -5.38
CA SER A 10 -4.47 47.05 -5.22
C SER A 10 -3.69 46.94 -3.91
N TRP A 11 -2.36 46.91 -3.99
CA TRP A 11 -1.49 47.29 -2.89
C TRP A 11 -0.44 48.25 -3.41
N ARG A 12 -0.55 49.51 -2.96
CA ARG A 12 0.38 50.61 -3.26
C ARG A 12 1.79 50.21 -2.80
N ARG A 13 2.75 50.27 -3.71
CA ARG A 13 4.18 50.21 -3.38
C ARG A 13 4.67 51.64 -3.07
N PRO A 14 5.52 51.83 -2.05
CA PRO A 14 6.17 53.12 -1.80
C PRO A 14 7.16 53.45 -2.92
N THR A 15 7.12 54.71 -3.36
CA THR A 15 8.01 55.33 -4.34
C THR A 15 9.44 55.46 -3.80
N PRO A 16 10.48 55.03 -4.53
CA PRO A 16 11.86 55.33 -4.17
C PRO A 16 12.24 56.74 -4.67
N ILE A 17 12.82 57.55 -3.77
CA ILE A 17 13.50 58.80 -4.09
C ILE A 17 14.83 58.45 -4.76
N LEU A 18 15.01 58.88 -6.01
CA LEU A 18 16.25 58.75 -6.77
C LEU A 18 17.06 60.03 -6.61
N GLU A 19 18.20 59.96 -5.94
CA GLU A 19 19.26 60.97 -6.07
C GLU A 19 20.51 60.29 -6.63
N CYS A 20 20.91 60.72 -7.82
CA CYS A 20 22.03 60.15 -8.58
C CYS A 20 22.98 61.29 -8.97
N LYS A 21 24.06 61.49 -8.22
CA LYS A 21 25.23 62.27 -8.66
C LYS A 21 26.38 61.31 -8.94
N ARG A 22 26.84 61.32 -10.21
CA ARG A 22 27.96 60.53 -10.76
C ARG A 22 29.33 61.07 -10.28
N PRO A 23 30.49 60.41 -10.55
CA PRO A 23 30.69 59.18 -11.33
C PRO A 23 31.54 58.09 -10.66
N ARG A 24 31.47 56.87 -11.22
CA ARG A 24 32.40 55.73 -11.04
C ARG A 24 32.43 55.07 -9.67
N TRP A 25 31.41 54.25 -9.35
CA TRP A 25 31.59 52.96 -8.69
C TRP A 25 30.48 52.01 -9.13
N ARG A 26 30.87 50.81 -9.56
CA ARG A 26 29.98 49.72 -9.98
C ARG A 26 29.34 49.14 -8.71
N CYS A 27 28.13 49.57 -8.37
CA CYS A 27 27.38 48.98 -7.26
C CYS A 27 26.76 47.64 -7.71
N SER A 28 27.34 46.52 -7.28
CA SER A 28 26.74 45.19 -7.43
C SER A 28 25.71 44.94 -6.33
N TYR A 29 24.47 44.65 -6.72
CA TYR A 29 23.40 44.27 -5.81
C TYR A 29 23.55 42.79 -5.42
N SER A 30 23.91 42.51 -4.16
CA SER A 30 23.91 41.15 -3.60
C SER A 30 22.48 40.76 -3.23
N SER A 31 21.75 40.11 -4.14
CA SER A 31 20.46 39.48 -3.84
C SER A 31 20.68 38.11 -3.16
N SER A 32 20.95 38.10 -1.85
CA SER A 32 21.09 36.85 -1.09
C SER A 32 19.93 36.65 -0.09
N ARG A 33 18.69 36.62 -0.60
CA ARG A 33 17.60 35.96 0.12
C ARG A 33 17.39 34.59 -0.48
N ARG A 34 18.04 33.57 0.09
CA ARG A 34 17.77 32.16 -0.21
C ARG A 34 16.28 31.92 0.08
N PRO A 35 15.45 31.53 -0.90
CA PRO A 35 14.12 31.05 -0.57
C PRO A 35 14.28 29.79 0.28
N LYS A 36 13.64 29.76 1.45
CA LYS A 36 13.52 28.54 2.25
C LYS A 36 12.78 27.52 1.38
N GLN A 37 13.51 26.56 0.81
CA GLN A 37 12.94 25.35 0.24
C GLN A 37 12.22 24.61 1.36
N THR A 38 10.95 24.92 1.57
CA THR A 38 10.06 24.01 2.27
C THR A 38 9.88 22.83 1.34
N SER A 39 10.65 21.77 1.56
CA SER A 39 10.44 20.50 0.91
C SER A 39 9.07 19.98 1.37
N ARG A 40 8.00 20.41 0.70
CA ARG A 40 6.76 19.64 0.69
C ARG A 40 7.15 18.32 0.04
N ARG A 41 7.56 17.33 0.84
CA ARG A 41 7.44 15.91 0.49
C ARG A 41 5.95 15.72 0.26
N THR A 42 5.50 15.98 -0.96
CA THR A 42 4.24 15.48 -1.45
C THR A 42 4.36 13.96 -1.28
N ARG A 43 3.76 13.41 -0.22
CA ARG A 43 3.59 11.96 -0.12
C ARG A 43 2.84 11.59 -1.38
N ARG A 44 3.52 10.93 -2.32
CA ARG A 44 2.86 10.32 -3.46
C ARG A 44 1.66 9.56 -2.89
N PRO A 45 0.45 9.71 -3.47
CA PRO A 45 -0.68 8.89 -3.06
C PRO A 45 -0.21 7.43 -3.12
N ARG A 46 -0.28 6.75 -1.97
CA ARG A 46 0.10 5.34 -1.88
C ARG A 46 -0.94 4.57 -2.70
N ARG A 47 -0.48 3.81 -3.68
CA ARG A 47 -1.35 2.98 -4.51
C ARG A 47 -2.05 1.94 -3.63
N PRO A 48 -3.28 1.51 -3.94
CA PRO A 48 -3.91 0.39 -3.25
C PRO A 48 -2.97 -0.84 -3.28
N PRO A 49 -2.95 -1.67 -2.22
CA PRO A 49 -2.06 -2.82 -2.13
C PRO A 49 -2.05 -3.67 -3.40
N ASP A 50 -3.22 -3.93 -3.99
CA ASP A 50 -3.39 -4.77 -5.17
C ASP A 50 -2.59 -4.30 -6.39
N ALA A 51 -2.51 -2.98 -6.61
CA ALA A 51 -1.75 -2.43 -7.74
C ALA A 51 -0.23 -2.54 -7.53
N GLN A 52 0.24 -2.57 -6.28
CA GLN A 52 1.65 -2.80 -5.96
C GLN A 52 1.97 -4.29 -6.10
N VAL A 53 1.11 -5.15 -5.56
CA VAL A 53 1.23 -6.60 -5.67
C VAL A 53 1.24 -7.06 -7.13
N ALA A 54 0.44 -6.46 -8.02
CA ALA A 54 0.48 -6.82 -9.45
C ALA A 54 1.86 -6.59 -10.10
N GLN A 55 2.56 -5.52 -9.74
CA GLN A 55 3.90 -5.23 -10.25
C GLN A 55 4.93 -6.22 -9.68
N GLU A 56 4.81 -6.54 -8.40
CA GLU A 56 5.70 -7.49 -7.73
C GLU A 56 5.44 -8.92 -8.18
N ALA A 57 4.18 -9.27 -8.44
CA ALA A 57 3.80 -10.55 -9.02
C ALA A 57 4.53 -10.76 -10.35
N GLN A 58 4.64 -9.73 -11.20
CA GLN A 58 5.43 -9.82 -12.44
C GLN A 58 6.92 -10.03 -12.17
N GLN A 59 7.47 -9.36 -11.15
CA GLN A 59 8.88 -9.47 -10.78
C GLN A 59 9.22 -10.86 -10.22
N TYR A 60 8.38 -11.42 -9.34
CA TYR A 60 8.67 -12.64 -8.61
C TYR A 60 8.01 -13.89 -9.21
N ALA A 61 7.11 -13.77 -10.19
CA ALA A 61 6.45 -14.94 -10.80
C ALA A 61 7.45 -15.94 -11.37
N ALA A 62 8.49 -15.48 -12.07
CA ALA A 62 9.51 -16.36 -12.62
C ALA A 62 10.33 -17.06 -11.52
N ALA A 63 10.60 -16.38 -10.41
CA ALA A 63 11.31 -16.97 -9.26
C ALA A 63 10.43 -18.01 -8.55
N ALA A 64 9.15 -17.70 -8.34
CA ALA A 64 8.17 -18.61 -7.77
C ALA A 64 8.00 -19.87 -8.64
N ALA A 65 7.86 -19.71 -9.96
CA ALA A 65 7.74 -20.82 -10.90
C ALA A 65 8.98 -21.73 -10.90
N LYS A 66 10.19 -21.16 -10.82
CA LYS A 66 11.44 -21.93 -10.72
C LYS A 66 11.55 -22.71 -9.41
N ALA A 67 10.94 -22.21 -8.34
CA ALA A 67 10.99 -22.82 -7.02
C ALA A 67 9.96 -23.95 -6.81
N GLY A 68 9.37 -24.46 -7.90
CA GLY A 68 8.30 -25.46 -7.88
C GLY A 68 6.91 -24.86 -8.14
N GLY A 69 6.76 -23.53 -8.05
CA GLY A 69 5.52 -22.81 -8.30
C GLY A 69 4.38 -23.18 -7.35
N GLY A 70 3.30 -22.42 -7.43
CA GLY A 70 2.04 -22.84 -6.84
C GLY A 70 1.43 -23.98 -7.66
N SER A 71 0.99 -25.02 -6.96
CA SER A 71 0.19 -26.10 -7.54
C SER A 71 -1.20 -25.64 -7.99
N GLY A 72 -1.69 -24.50 -7.47
CA GLY A 72 -3.08 -24.05 -7.63
C GLY A 72 -4.05 -24.80 -6.72
N VAL A 73 -3.56 -25.75 -5.92
CA VAL A 73 -4.31 -26.48 -4.90
C VAL A 73 -3.96 -25.89 -3.54
N PHE A 74 -4.77 -24.93 -3.10
CA PHE A 74 -4.54 -24.21 -1.86
C PHE A 74 -4.83 -25.10 -0.63
N ALA A 75 -3.87 -25.16 0.29
CA ALA A 75 -4.08 -25.61 1.65
C ALA A 75 -4.84 -24.53 2.44
N TRP A 76 -5.59 -24.99 3.43
CA TRP A 76 -6.20 -24.11 4.39
C TRP A 76 -5.12 -23.41 5.24
N PRO A 77 -5.13 -22.07 5.37
CA PRO A 77 -4.02 -21.32 5.95
C PRO A 77 -3.99 -21.34 7.49
N ILE A 78 -5.05 -21.77 8.16
CA ILE A 78 -5.09 -21.94 9.63
C ILE A 78 -5.44 -23.40 9.99
N PRO A 79 -4.46 -24.32 10.00
CA PRO A 79 -4.70 -25.75 10.20
C PRO A 79 -5.39 -26.08 11.53
N ALA A 80 -5.24 -25.20 12.53
CA ALA A 80 -5.78 -25.39 13.89
C ALA A 80 -7.30 -25.58 13.92
N CYS A 81 -8.04 -24.99 12.98
CA CYS A 81 -9.50 -25.06 12.99
C CYS A 81 -10.17 -25.28 11.63
N GLY A 82 -9.42 -25.27 10.52
CA GLY A 82 -10.03 -25.50 9.22
C GLY A 82 -11.12 -24.45 8.92
N PHE A 83 -12.14 -24.88 8.19
CA PHE A 83 -13.27 -24.03 7.80
C PHE A 83 -14.15 -23.57 8.98
N ALA A 84 -14.00 -24.14 10.18
CA ALA A 84 -14.83 -23.82 11.32
C ALA A 84 -14.59 -22.42 11.90
N CYS A 85 -13.44 -21.79 11.58
CA CYS A 85 -13.08 -20.45 12.04
C CYS A 85 -13.48 -19.31 11.10
N ILE A 86 -14.23 -19.59 10.03
CA ILE A 86 -14.69 -18.52 9.14
C ILE A 86 -15.72 -17.66 9.89
N THR A 87 -15.40 -16.39 10.09
CA THR A 87 -16.29 -15.42 10.74
C THR A 87 -16.97 -14.50 9.75
N GLN A 88 -16.33 -14.20 8.62
CA GLN A 88 -16.91 -13.45 7.51
C GLN A 88 -16.53 -14.11 6.17
N GLY A 89 -17.54 -14.36 5.32
CA GLY A 89 -17.33 -14.91 3.98
C GLY A 89 -16.99 -13.83 2.95
N PHE A 90 -16.63 -14.26 1.75
CA PHE A 90 -16.44 -13.39 0.59
C PHE A 90 -17.78 -12.91 0.03
N GLY A 91 -17.83 -11.66 -0.44
CA GLY A 91 -18.95 -11.10 -1.18
C GLY A 91 -19.61 -9.93 -0.48
N CYS A 92 -20.87 -9.64 -0.82
CA CYS A 92 -21.56 -8.48 -0.29
C CYS A 92 -21.70 -8.57 1.24
N SER A 93 -21.23 -7.55 1.92
CA SER A 93 -21.25 -7.44 3.37
C SER A 93 -22.04 -6.20 3.79
N THR A 94 -22.45 -6.15 5.05
CA THR A 94 -23.00 -4.93 5.67
C THR A 94 -21.95 -4.21 6.50
N PHE A 95 -20.73 -4.73 6.57
CA PHE A 95 -19.67 -4.17 7.41
C PHE A 95 -19.16 -2.84 6.83
N TYR A 96 -19.10 -1.80 7.69
CA TYR A 96 -18.98 -0.42 7.21
C TYR A 96 -17.57 -0.06 6.68
N LEU A 97 -16.54 -0.75 7.19
CA LEU A 97 -15.14 -0.54 6.80
C LEU A 97 -14.79 -1.19 5.47
N GLU A 98 -15.67 -2.02 4.93
CA GLU A 98 -15.47 -2.68 3.65
C GLU A 98 -15.44 -1.71 2.49
N VAL A 99 -14.89 -2.19 1.38
CA VAL A 99 -14.80 -1.44 0.13
C VAL A 99 -16.19 -1.20 -0.43
N TYR A 100 -16.40 -0.01 -1.02
CA TYR A 100 -17.64 0.30 -1.72
C TYR A 100 -17.72 -0.46 -3.04
N ASP A 101 -18.83 -1.16 -3.27
CA ASP A 101 -19.15 -1.81 -4.53
C ASP A 101 -20.64 -1.64 -4.85
N ALA A 102 -20.92 -0.99 -5.99
CA ALA A 102 -22.28 -0.67 -6.44
C ALA A 102 -23.08 -1.90 -6.86
N SER A 103 -22.43 -3.04 -7.14
CA SER A 103 -23.11 -4.30 -7.44
C SER A 103 -23.75 -4.95 -6.22
N CYS A 104 -23.32 -4.56 -5.01
CA CYS A 104 -23.90 -5.05 -3.77
C CYS A 104 -25.17 -4.27 -3.36
N PRO A 105 -26.13 -4.94 -2.69
CA PRO A 105 -27.26 -4.25 -2.08
C PRO A 105 -26.80 -3.18 -1.08
N TRP A 106 -27.66 -2.23 -0.75
CA TRP A 106 -27.37 -1.23 0.29
C TRP A 106 -26.90 -1.94 1.58
N PRO A 107 -25.76 -1.56 2.19
CA PRO A 107 -25.02 -0.29 2.06
C PRO A 107 -23.93 -0.22 0.96
N HIS A 108 -24.00 -1.08 -0.07
CA HIS A 108 -23.05 -1.15 -1.20
C HIS A 108 -21.62 -1.48 -0.76
N LYS A 109 -21.49 -2.54 0.04
CA LYS A 109 -20.23 -2.97 0.63
C LYS A 109 -19.88 -4.39 0.21
N ILE A 110 -18.61 -4.62 -0.13
CA ILE A 110 -18.10 -5.94 -0.50
C ILE A 110 -16.87 -6.30 0.32
N HIS A 111 -16.88 -7.51 0.87
CA HIS A 111 -15.73 -8.12 1.48
C HIS A 111 -14.96 -8.93 0.41
N THR A 112 -13.74 -8.51 0.12
CA THR A 112 -12.90 -9.07 -0.96
C THR A 112 -12.07 -10.27 -0.52
N GLY A 113 -12.29 -10.80 0.68
CA GLY A 113 -11.56 -11.92 1.24
C GLY A 113 -12.45 -12.83 2.08
N ILE A 114 -11.82 -13.63 2.92
CA ILE A 114 -12.48 -14.40 3.98
C ILE A 114 -11.81 -14.05 5.29
N ASP A 115 -12.60 -13.82 6.34
CA ASP A 115 -12.08 -13.59 7.68
C ASP A 115 -12.08 -14.90 8.43
N ILE A 116 -10.92 -15.23 8.99
CA ILE A 116 -10.69 -16.45 9.75
C ILE A 116 -10.24 -16.02 11.13
N ALA A 117 -11.14 -16.10 12.11
CA ALA A 117 -10.80 -15.76 13.49
C ALA A 117 -10.23 -16.98 14.20
N ALA A 118 -8.96 -16.89 14.58
CA ALA A 118 -8.32 -17.82 15.51
C ALA A 118 -7.81 -17.04 16.73
N GLY A 119 -7.23 -17.73 17.71
CA GLY A 119 -6.64 -17.04 18.85
C GLY A 119 -5.37 -16.29 18.44
N TYR A 120 -5.10 -15.15 19.08
CA TYR A 120 -3.86 -14.38 18.90
C TYR A 120 -2.62 -15.26 18.91
N GLY A 121 -1.75 -15.10 17.91
CA GLY A 121 -0.53 -15.88 17.77
C GLY A 121 -0.72 -17.26 17.12
N THR A 122 -1.94 -17.62 16.67
CA THR A 122 -2.15 -18.88 15.96
C THR A 122 -1.29 -18.92 14.69
N PRO A 123 -0.55 -20.02 14.43
CA PRO A 123 0.26 -20.15 13.23
C PRO A 123 -0.56 -20.08 11.94
N ILE A 124 -0.16 -19.19 11.03
CA ILE A 124 -0.69 -19.08 9.67
C ILE A 124 0.32 -19.74 8.73
N VAL A 125 -0.16 -20.66 7.91
CA VAL A 125 0.67 -21.38 6.93
C VAL A 125 0.45 -20.89 5.51
N ALA A 126 1.48 -21.01 4.68
CA ALA A 126 1.39 -20.74 3.25
C ALA A 126 0.37 -21.68 2.60
N ALA A 127 -0.69 -21.10 2.02
CA ALA A 127 -1.72 -21.88 1.33
C ALA A 127 -1.15 -22.66 0.13
N ASP A 128 -0.13 -22.13 -0.55
CA ASP A 128 0.55 -22.83 -1.64
C ASP A 128 2.01 -22.35 -1.71
N THR A 129 2.85 -23.08 -2.46
CA THR A 129 4.27 -22.73 -2.61
C THR A 129 4.42 -21.42 -3.39
N GLY A 130 5.32 -20.55 -2.97
CA GLY A 130 5.54 -19.27 -3.65
C GLY A 130 6.66 -18.43 -3.05
N VAL A 131 6.74 -17.17 -3.46
CA VAL A 131 7.69 -16.18 -2.94
C VAL A 131 6.97 -15.24 -1.99
N ALA A 132 7.49 -15.11 -0.77
CA ALA A 132 6.95 -14.23 0.25
C ALA A 132 7.34 -12.77 0.01
N TYR A 133 6.41 -11.86 0.25
CA TYR A 133 6.62 -10.41 0.24
C TYR A 133 5.95 -9.78 1.45
N LEU A 134 6.72 -9.06 2.25
CA LEU A 134 6.26 -8.47 3.51
C LEU A 134 5.89 -6.99 3.33
N TYR A 135 4.68 -6.62 3.75
CA TYR A 135 4.13 -5.27 3.72
C TYR A 135 3.74 -4.81 5.14
N PRO A 136 4.71 -4.34 5.94
CA PRO A 136 4.41 -3.84 7.28
C PRO A 136 3.62 -2.52 7.20
N GLY A 137 2.57 -2.40 8.04
CA GLY A 137 1.79 -1.18 8.18
C GLY A 137 0.97 -0.79 6.93
N SER A 138 0.49 -1.78 6.19
CA SER A 138 -0.48 -1.60 5.12
C SER A 138 -1.76 -0.96 5.69
N VAL A 139 -2.29 0.04 4.98
CA VAL A 139 -3.54 0.70 5.40
C VAL A 139 -4.70 -0.24 5.08
N GLY A 140 -5.57 -0.48 6.06
CA GLY A 140 -6.62 -1.50 5.96
C GLY A 140 -6.14 -2.83 6.54
N TYR A 141 -5.10 -3.42 5.96
CA TYR A 141 -4.63 -4.78 6.30
C TYR A 141 -3.67 -4.88 7.50
N GLY A 142 -3.13 -3.78 8.03
CA GLY A 142 -2.10 -3.85 9.07
C GLY A 142 -0.80 -4.50 8.55
N ASN A 143 -0.29 -5.51 9.25
CA ASN A 143 0.82 -6.30 8.72
C ASN A 143 0.29 -7.29 7.67
N LEU A 144 0.68 -7.05 6.43
CA LEU A 144 0.27 -7.85 5.29
C LEU A 144 1.44 -8.70 4.80
N LEU A 145 1.25 -10.00 4.73
CA LEU A 145 2.10 -10.91 3.98
C LEU A 145 1.41 -11.24 2.66
N VAL A 146 2.13 -11.16 1.55
CA VAL A 146 1.68 -11.65 0.25
C VAL A 146 2.58 -12.78 -0.20
N ILE A 147 2.00 -13.87 -0.68
CA ILE A 147 2.74 -14.96 -1.32
C ILE A 147 2.40 -14.99 -2.80
N ILE A 148 3.42 -14.82 -3.65
CA ILE A 148 3.32 -14.85 -5.10
C ILE A 148 3.62 -16.27 -5.56
N HIS A 149 2.64 -16.95 -6.13
CA HIS A 149 2.76 -18.38 -6.47
C HIS A 149 3.38 -18.63 -7.85
N GLY A 150 3.39 -17.64 -8.73
CA GLY A 150 3.98 -17.73 -10.08
C GLY A 150 3.11 -18.46 -11.12
N ASN A 151 1.96 -18.99 -10.72
CA ASN A 151 0.93 -19.60 -11.58
C ASN A 151 -0.24 -18.63 -11.87
N GLY A 152 -0.02 -17.33 -11.71
CA GLY A 152 -1.06 -16.30 -11.85
C GLY A 152 -1.84 -16.01 -10.56
N TYR A 153 -1.66 -16.79 -9.50
CA TYR A 153 -2.28 -16.54 -8.21
C TYR A 153 -1.34 -15.85 -7.23
N SER A 154 -1.94 -15.12 -6.29
CA SER A 154 -1.26 -14.57 -5.11
C SER A 154 -2.21 -14.66 -3.91
N THR A 155 -1.67 -15.00 -2.74
CA THR A 155 -2.44 -15.08 -1.50
C THR A 155 -2.03 -13.97 -0.55
N TYR A 156 -3.01 -13.40 0.15
CA TYR A 156 -2.85 -12.25 1.04
C TYR A 156 -3.21 -12.69 2.45
N TYR A 157 -2.36 -12.33 3.42
CA TYR A 157 -2.55 -12.61 4.84
C TYR A 157 -2.45 -11.27 5.59
N GLY A 158 -3.60 -10.67 5.86
CA GLY A 158 -3.70 -9.41 6.60
C GLY A 158 -3.84 -9.62 8.10
N HIS A 159 -3.82 -8.52 8.84
CA HIS A 159 -4.09 -8.46 10.29
C HIS A 159 -3.17 -9.34 11.13
N THR A 160 -1.96 -9.61 10.63
CA THR A 160 -1.02 -10.52 11.31
C THR A 160 -0.35 -9.85 12.50
N ALA A 161 -0.20 -10.58 13.61
CA ALA A 161 0.57 -10.12 14.77
C ALA A 161 2.06 -9.95 14.42
N GLY A 162 2.54 -10.80 13.51
CA GLY A 162 3.91 -10.76 13.00
C GLY A 162 4.18 -11.86 11.99
N TYR A 163 5.34 -11.77 11.36
CA TYR A 163 5.83 -12.76 10.40
C TYR A 163 6.60 -13.87 11.11
N ALA A 164 6.73 -15.03 10.46
CA ALA A 164 7.57 -16.12 10.96
C ALA A 164 9.04 -15.66 11.13
N PRO A 165 9.75 -16.15 12.16
CA PRO A 165 11.15 -15.78 12.39
C PRO A 165 12.03 -16.09 11.17
N GLY A 166 12.83 -15.11 10.74
CA GLY A 166 13.72 -15.27 9.59
C GLY A 166 13.03 -15.17 8.22
N LEU A 167 11.72 -14.97 8.16
CA LEU A 167 11.02 -14.73 6.91
C LEU A 167 11.42 -13.36 6.33
N THR A 168 11.77 -13.34 5.04
CA THR A 168 12.18 -12.12 4.33
C THR A 168 11.48 -12.00 2.98
N THR A 169 11.33 -10.77 2.48
CA THR A 169 10.83 -10.52 1.14
C THR A 169 11.74 -11.15 0.09
N GLY A 170 11.16 -11.86 -0.89
CA GLY A 170 11.88 -12.59 -1.92
C GLY A 170 12.20 -14.04 -1.56
N GLN A 171 11.92 -14.46 -0.32
CA GLN A 171 12.15 -15.83 0.12
C GLN A 171 11.11 -16.80 -0.45
N VAL A 172 11.57 -17.96 -0.92
CA VAL A 172 10.69 -19.06 -1.30
C VAL A 172 10.13 -19.73 -0.05
N VAL A 173 8.82 -19.88 0.00
CA VAL A 173 8.08 -20.56 1.06
C VAL A 173 7.30 -21.74 0.47
N PRO A 174 7.58 -22.98 0.91
CA PRO A 174 6.78 -24.14 0.52
C PRO A 174 5.37 -24.09 1.12
N ARG A 175 4.40 -24.69 0.42
CA ARG A 175 3.05 -24.94 0.94
C ARG A 175 3.08 -25.58 2.33
N GLY A 176 2.24 -25.09 3.24
CA GLY A 176 2.12 -25.59 4.62
C GLY A 176 3.18 -25.07 5.59
N THR A 177 4.18 -24.31 5.11
CA THR A 177 5.17 -23.65 5.98
C THR A 177 4.51 -22.54 6.77
N THR A 178 4.79 -22.44 8.07
CA THR A 178 4.36 -21.29 8.87
C THR A 178 5.05 -20.01 8.39
N VAL A 179 4.26 -19.01 8.06
CA VAL A 179 4.73 -17.74 7.47
C VAL A 179 4.35 -16.51 8.28
N ALA A 180 3.28 -16.59 9.07
CA ALA A 180 2.84 -15.49 9.92
C ALA A 180 2.07 -16.03 11.12
N PHE A 181 1.65 -15.12 12.00
CA PHE A 181 0.82 -15.42 13.16
C PHE A 181 -0.42 -14.53 13.16
N GLU A 182 -1.55 -15.09 13.58
CA GLU A 182 -2.83 -14.39 13.73
C GLU A 182 -2.70 -13.21 14.70
N GLY A 183 -3.39 -12.10 14.38
CA GLY A 183 -3.29 -10.82 15.08
C GLY A 183 -4.63 -10.14 15.34
N SER A 184 -4.89 -9.00 14.70
CA SER A 184 -6.05 -8.13 14.98
C SER A 184 -6.46 -7.22 13.82
#